data_AF-A0A7C7Q4D0-F1
#
_entry.id   AF-A0A7C7Q4D0-F1
#
_cell.length_a   1.000
_cell.length_b   1.000
_cell.length_c   1.000
_cell.angle_alpha   90.00
_cell.angle_beta   90.00
_cell.angle_gamma   90.00
#
_symmetry.space_group_name_H-M   'P 1'
#
loop_
_entity.id
_entity.type
_entity.pdbx_description
1 polymer ?
#
loop_
_entity_poly.entity_id
_entity_poly.type
_entity_poly.pdbx_seq_one_letter_code
_entity_poly.pdbx_strand_id
1 'polypeptide(L)'
;MIIAEESARSAPVTKVFKRTNIILDKGKYRLAKLKGKGNIKEFLLISNSPNYKISIIINNTVIFDDRFDNLRKLSLYLGLLDVITNRNEFIFHLSNLEFNNNFEIILELEEKITFKTIYLIYNIHN
;
A
#
# COMPACT_ATOMS: atom_id res chain seq x y z
N MET A 1 -20.91 -4.04 40.92
CA MET A 1 -19.66 -4.78 40.64
C MET A 1 -19.67 -5.12 39.16
N ILE A 2 -18.88 -4.41 38.35
CA ILE A 2 -18.78 -4.67 36.90
C ILE A 2 -17.48 -5.45 36.72
N ILE A 3 -17.59 -6.73 36.37
CA ILE A 3 -16.46 -7.55 35.97
C ILE A 3 -16.27 -7.28 34.47
N ALA A 4 -15.24 -6.53 34.11
CA ALA A 4 -14.82 -6.43 32.73
C ALA A 4 -14.05 -7.71 32.40
N GLU A 5 -14.61 -8.56 31.55
CA GLU A 5 -13.87 -9.64 30.91
C GLU A 5 -12.81 -9.01 30.00
N GLU A 6 -11.56 -9.07 30.43
CA GLU A 6 -10.41 -8.86 29.57
C GLU A 6 -10.31 -10.08 28.64
N SER A 7 -11.10 -10.07 27.57
CA SER A 7 -11.02 -11.06 26.51
C SER A 7 -9.60 -11.02 25.95
N ALA A 8 -8.83 -12.08 26.18
CA ALA A 8 -7.46 -12.25 25.72
C ALA A 8 -7.40 -12.12 24.18
N ARG A 9 -7.19 -10.89 23.69
CA ARG A 9 -6.90 -10.64 22.29
C ARG A 9 -5.52 -11.21 22.00
N SER A 10 -5.46 -12.24 21.17
CA SER A 10 -4.21 -12.66 20.54
C SER A 10 -3.58 -11.43 19.88
N ALA A 11 -2.30 -11.18 20.20
CA ALA A 11 -1.59 -10.04 19.66
C ALA A 11 -1.59 -10.11 18.12
N PRO A 12 -1.87 -9.00 17.41
CA PRO A 12 -1.90 -9.02 15.96
C PRO A 12 -0.52 -9.40 15.40
N VAL A 13 -0.50 -10.39 14.50
CA VAL A 13 0.74 -10.85 13.86
C VAL A 13 1.17 -9.84 12.79
N THR A 14 2.26 -9.12 13.04
CA THR A 14 2.88 -8.24 12.04
C THR A 14 3.61 -9.05 10.99
N LYS A 15 3.28 -8.80 9.72
CA LYS A 15 3.93 -9.38 8.53
C LYS A 15 4.62 -8.28 7.75
N VAL A 16 5.76 -8.62 7.17
CA VAL A 16 6.58 -7.72 6.36
C VAL A 16 6.83 -8.37 5.01
N PHE A 17 6.49 -7.65 3.95
CA PHE A 17 6.85 -7.99 2.58
C PHE A 17 7.84 -6.94 2.08
N LYS A 18 9.03 -7.37 1.68
CA LYS A 18 10.05 -6.50 1.10
C LYS A 18 10.63 -7.14 -0.15
N ARG A 19 10.74 -6.35 -1.22
CA ARG A 19 11.47 -6.66 -2.45
C ARG A 19 12.26 -5.43 -2.85
N THR A 20 13.44 -5.64 -3.40
CA THR A 20 14.38 -4.58 -3.77
C THR A 20 14.96 -4.87 -5.14
N ASN A 21 15.22 -3.81 -5.91
CA ASN A 21 15.82 -3.87 -7.25
C ASN A 21 15.07 -4.83 -8.19
N ILE A 22 13.74 -4.81 -8.13
CA ILE A 22 12.92 -5.62 -9.03
C ILE A 22 12.64 -4.84 -10.31
N ILE A 23 12.64 -5.54 -11.43
CA ILE A 23 12.28 -4.99 -12.73
C ILE A 23 10.97 -5.66 -13.13
N LEU A 24 9.96 -4.85 -13.42
CA LEU A 24 8.67 -5.32 -13.90
C LEU A 24 8.48 -4.82 -15.33
N ASP A 25 8.02 -5.71 -16.21
CA ASP A 25 7.64 -5.36 -17.59
C ASP A 25 6.30 -4.61 -17.61
N LYS A 26 5.92 -4.11 -18.80
CA LYS A 26 4.58 -3.55 -19.03
C LYS A 26 3.50 -4.58 -18.65
N GLY A 27 2.51 -4.17 -17.86
CA GLY A 27 1.43 -5.07 -17.46
C GLY A 27 0.75 -4.68 -16.15
N LYS A 28 -0.13 -5.56 -15.69
CA LYS A 28 -0.92 -5.37 -14.46
C LYS A 28 -0.52 -6.41 -13.41
N TYR A 29 -0.10 -5.92 -12.25
CA TYR A 29 0.45 -6.71 -11.16
C TYR A 29 -0.37 -6.51 -9.89
N ARG A 30 -0.78 -7.60 -9.25
CA ARG A 30 -1.38 -7.53 -7.91
C ARG A 30 -0.28 -7.70 -6.87
N LEU A 31 0.11 -6.61 -6.20
CA LEU A 31 1.19 -6.61 -5.21
C LEU A 31 0.75 -7.18 -3.86
N ALA A 32 -0.52 -6.95 -3.49
CA ALA A 32 -1.09 -7.47 -2.25
C ALA A 32 -2.56 -7.83 -2.43
N LYS A 33 -2.99 -8.90 -1.77
CA LYS A 33 -4.39 -9.30 -1.62
C LYS A 33 -4.59 -9.89 -0.23
N LEU A 34 -5.11 -9.07 0.67
CA LEU A 34 -5.38 -9.44 2.05
C LEU A 34 -6.89 -9.57 2.24
N LYS A 35 -7.30 -10.58 3.00
CA LYS A 35 -8.70 -10.84 3.38
C LYS A 35 -8.83 -10.79 4.89
N GLY A 36 -10.03 -10.49 5.37
CA GLY A 36 -10.35 -10.32 6.78
C GLY A 36 -10.15 -8.89 7.27
N LYS A 37 -10.09 -8.73 8.59
CA LYS A 37 -9.82 -7.45 9.25
C LYS A 37 -8.32 -7.28 9.46
N GLY A 38 -7.82 -6.05 9.35
CA GLY A 38 -6.42 -5.77 9.59
C GLY A 38 -6.06 -4.30 9.45
N ASN A 39 -4.76 -4.05 9.45
CA ASN A 39 -4.18 -2.72 9.31
C ASN A 39 -2.92 -2.80 8.46
N ILE A 40 -2.81 -1.90 7.49
CA ILE A 40 -1.57 -1.61 6.77
C ILE A 40 -0.84 -0.53 7.55
N LYS A 41 0.27 -0.90 8.17
CA LYS A 41 1.11 0.06 8.89
C LYS A 41 1.83 0.96 7.90
N GLU A 42 2.39 0.37 6.85
CA GLU A 42 3.19 1.07 5.87
C GLU A 42 3.16 0.34 4.53
N PHE A 43 3.04 1.09 3.45
CA PHE A 43 3.28 0.67 2.09
C PHE A 43 4.17 1.70 1.41
N LEU A 44 5.29 1.27 0.85
CA LEU A 44 6.29 2.11 0.22
C LEU A 44 6.70 1.51 -1.13
N LEU A 45 6.63 2.35 -2.16
CA LEU A 45 7.18 2.09 -3.48
C LEU A 45 8.21 3.17 -3.80
N ILE A 46 9.38 2.74 -4.26
CA ILE A 46 10.41 3.63 -4.81
C ILE A 46 10.75 3.12 -6.20
N SER A 47 10.47 3.91 -7.24
CA SER A 47 10.75 3.57 -8.63
C SER A 47 11.68 4.58 -9.30
N ASN A 48 12.21 4.21 -10.46
CA ASN A 48 13.00 5.09 -11.34
C ASN A 48 12.16 5.83 -12.40
N SER A 49 10.86 5.57 -12.48
CA SER A 49 9.92 6.20 -13.44
C SER A 49 8.56 6.39 -12.77
N PRO A 50 7.83 7.49 -13.06
CA PRO A 50 6.47 7.73 -12.56
C PRO A 50 5.38 7.09 -13.44
N ASN A 51 5.74 6.42 -14.53
CA ASN A 51 4.81 5.95 -15.57
C ASN A 51 4.05 4.68 -15.16
N TYR A 52 3.35 4.77 -14.03
CA TYR A 52 2.53 3.71 -13.48
C TYR A 52 1.26 4.27 -12.83
N LYS A 53 0.26 3.40 -12.75
CA LYS A 53 -1.01 3.62 -12.07
C LYS A 53 -1.09 2.72 -10.83
N ILE A 54 -1.52 3.28 -9.71
CA ILE A 54 -1.77 2.52 -8.47
C ILE A 54 -3.28 2.50 -8.22
N SER A 55 -3.80 1.30 -7.99
CA SER A 55 -5.14 1.10 -7.46
C SER A 55 -5.06 0.52 -6.04
N ILE A 56 -5.70 1.17 -5.08
CA ILE A 56 -5.83 0.72 -3.69
C ILE A 56 -7.31 0.48 -3.42
N ILE A 57 -7.63 -0.74 -3.03
CA ILE A 57 -9.00 -1.18 -2.74
C ILE A 57 -9.06 -1.55 -1.27
N ILE A 58 -10.00 -0.96 -0.54
CA ILE A 58 -10.25 -1.19 0.88
C ILE A 58 -11.72 -1.52 1.04
N ASN A 59 -12.05 -2.62 1.73
CA ASN A 59 -13.43 -3.04 1.97
C ASN A 59 -14.28 -3.09 0.68
N ASN A 60 -13.71 -3.66 -0.39
CA ASN A 60 -14.28 -3.74 -1.74
C ASN A 60 -14.56 -2.39 -2.42
N THR A 61 -14.07 -1.28 -1.84
CA THR A 61 -14.21 0.07 -2.39
C THR A 61 -12.87 0.55 -2.90
N VAL A 62 -12.86 1.10 -4.11
CA VAL A 62 -11.68 1.74 -4.69
C VAL A 62 -11.46 3.07 -3.98
N ILE A 63 -10.35 3.20 -3.25
CA ILE A 63 -9.97 4.44 -2.54
C ILE A 63 -9.08 5.30 -3.42
N PHE A 64 -8.15 4.66 -4.12
CA PHE A 64 -7.28 5.30 -5.10
C PHE A 64 -7.28 4.46 -6.37
N ASP A 65 -7.32 5.11 -7.53
CA ASP A 65 -7.17 4.46 -8.84
C ASP A 65 -6.64 5.46 -9.87
N ASP A 66 -5.39 5.86 -9.71
CA ASP A 66 -4.84 6.96 -10.51
C ASP A 66 -3.33 6.82 -10.77
N ARG A 67 -2.84 7.60 -11.72
CA ARG A 67 -1.42 7.70 -12.07
C ARG A 67 -0.64 8.41 -10.98
N PHE A 68 0.65 8.09 -10.88
CA PHE A 68 1.56 8.69 -9.90
C PHE A 68 1.45 10.22 -9.83
N ASP A 69 1.47 10.91 -10.97
CA ASP A 69 1.44 12.37 -11.01
C ASP A 69 0.13 12.99 -10.48
N ASN A 70 -0.98 12.28 -10.61
CA ASN A 70 -2.27 12.73 -10.05
C ASN A 70 -2.33 12.45 -8.55
N LEU A 71 -1.85 11.28 -8.11
CA LEU A 71 -1.71 10.94 -6.69
C LEU A 71 -0.79 11.94 -5.97
N ARG A 72 0.25 12.46 -6.65
CA ARG A 72 1.11 13.55 -6.18
C ARG A 72 0.39 14.87 -5.95
N LYS A 73 -0.60 15.20 -6.77
CA LYS A 73 -1.41 16.41 -6.55
C LYS A 73 -2.36 16.19 -5.36
N LEU A 74 -2.91 14.98 -5.22
CA LEU A 74 -3.81 14.62 -4.13
C LEU A 74 -3.10 14.54 -2.77
N SER A 75 -1.85 14.07 -2.73
CA SER A 75 -1.07 13.95 -1.49
C SER A 75 -0.88 15.29 -0.77
N LEU A 76 -0.97 16.43 -1.49
CA LEU A 76 -0.92 17.76 -0.88
C LEU A 76 -2.09 18.04 0.07
N TYR A 77 -3.19 17.30 -0.07
CA TYR A 77 -4.42 17.49 0.69
C TYR A 77 -4.76 16.30 1.60
N LEU A 78 -4.05 15.18 1.46
CA LEU A 78 -4.34 13.93 2.14
C LEU A 78 -3.21 13.56 3.10
N GLY A 79 -3.46 13.56 4.41
CA GLY A 79 -2.45 13.23 5.42
C GLY A 79 -2.04 11.75 5.49
N LEU A 80 -2.70 10.87 4.74
CA LEU A 80 -2.45 9.42 4.76
C LEU A 80 -1.58 8.92 3.59
N LEU A 81 -1.33 9.79 2.61
CA LEU A 81 -0.66 9.50 1.35
C LEU A 81 0.43 10.53 1.12
N ASP A 82 1.67 10.08 1.01
CA ASP A 82 2.81 10.90 0.60
C ASP A 82 3.29 10.44 -0.77
N VAL A 83 3.33 11.36 -1.74
CA VAL A 83 3.86 11.07 -3.08
C VAL A 83 4.86 12.14 -3.45
N ILE A 84 6.12 11.73 -3.57
CA ILE A 84 7.27 12.63 -3.60
C ILE A 84 8.17 12.26 -4.78
N THR A 85 8.73 13.27 -5.44
CA THR A 85 9.81 13.10 -6.40
C THR A 85 11.10 13.65 -5.79
N ASN A 86 12.13 12.82 -5.72
CA ASN A 86 13.45 13.21 -5.21
C ASN A 86 14.54 12.81 -6.20
N ARG A 87 15.12 13.79 -6.90
CA ARG A 87 16.10 13.58 -7.99
C ARG A 87 15.52 12.66 -9.07
N ASN A 88 15.93 11.38 -9.09
CA ASN A 88 15.52 10.36 -10.04
C ASN A 88 14.71 9.23 -9.38
N GLU A 89 14.11 9.51 -8.23
CA GLU A 89 13.28 8.58 -7.48
C GLU A 89 11.86 9.10 -7.36
N PHE A 90 10.91 8.22 -7.63
CA PHE A 90 9.48 8.46 -7.51
C PHE A 90 8.97 7.60 -6.36
N ILE A 91 8.59 8.27 -5.29
CA ILE A 91 8.29 7.67 -4.00
C ILE A 91 6.78 7.77 -3.80
N PHE A 92 6.14 6.63 -3.61
CA PHE A 92 4.76 6.53 -3.17
C PHE A 92 4.77 5.87 -1.79
N HIS A 93 4.21 6.55 -0.80
CA HIS A 93 4.15 6.10 0.58
C HIS A 93 2.74 6.27 1.13
N LEU A 94 2.26 5.24 1.82
CA LEU A 94 0.91 5.15 2.35
C LEU A 94 1.00 4.47 3.71
N SER A 95 0.39 5.04 4.74
CA SER A 95 0.51 4.51 6.10
C SER A 95 -0.82 4.50 6.85
N ASN A 96 -0.87 3.70 7.91
CA ASN A 96 -1.96 3.67 8.90
C ASN A 96 -3.36 3.46 8.30
N LEU A 97 -3.52 2.50 7.39
CA LEU A 97 -4.82 2.17 6.80
C LEU A 97 -5.45 0.97 7.45
N GLU A 98 -6.66 1.14 7.98
CA GLU A 98 -7.47 0.04 8.50
C GLU A 98 -8.41 -0.53 7.45
N PHE A 99 -8.62 -1.85 7.51
CA PHE A 99 -9.58 -2.55 6.67
C PHE A 99 -10.33 -3.60 7.49
N ASN A 100 -11.61 -3.81 7.17
CA ASN A 100 -12.50 -4.74 7.86
C ASN A 100 -12.82 -6.00 7.06
N ASN A 101 -12.73 -5.94 5.72
CA ASN A 101 -13.05 -7.07 4.84
C ASN A 101 -11.88 -7.49 3.95
N ASN A 102 -11.27 -6.53 3.24
CA ASN A 102 -10.13 -6.80 2.38
C ASN A 102 -9.31 -5.55 2.12
N PHE A 103 -8.08 -5.80 1.69
CA PHE A 103 -7.16 -4.80 1.18
C PHE A 103 -6.45 -5.34 -0.06
N GLU A 104 -6.48 -4.61 -1.17
CA GLU A 104 -5.74 -4.96 -2.39
C GLU A 104 -4.92 -3.78 -2.90
N ILE A 105 -3.71 -4.08 -3.38
CA ILE A 105 -2.88 -3.14 -4.13
C ILE A 105 -2.65 -3.72 -5.51
N ILE A 106 -2.98 -2.93 -6.52
CA ILE A 106 -2.77 -3.25 -7.92
C ILE A 106 -1.90 -2.16 -8.52
N LEU A 107 -0.90 -2.58 -9.30
CA LEU A 107 0.03 -1.73 -10.01
C LEU A 107 -0.10 -2.02 -11.50
N GLU A 108 -0.33 -0.98 -12.30
CA GLU A 108 -0.40 -1.07 -13.75
C GLU A 108 0.70 -0.23 -14.37
N LEU A 109 1.51 -0.87 -15.22
CA LEU A 109 2.73 -0.31 -15.81
C LEU A 109 2.52 -0.13 -17.31
N GLU A 110 2.85 1.05 -17.83
CA GLU A 110 2.79 1.35 -19.27
C GLU A 110 4.11 1.01 -19.98
N GLU A 111 5.19 0.84 -19.21
CA GLU A 111 6.54 0.53 -19.65
C GLU A 111 7.27 -0.39 -18.67
N LYS A 112 8.50 -0.77 -19.00
CA LYS A 112 9.39 -1.49 -18.07
C LYS A 112 9.88 -0.52 -17.00
N ILE A 113 9.63 -0.84 -15.73
CA ILE A 113 10.01 0.01 -14.59
C ILE A 113 10.86 -0.79 -13.60
N THR A 114 11.90 -0.13 -13.08
CA THR A 114 12.71 -0.65 -11.98
C THR A 114 12.20 -0.08 -10.66
N PHE A 115 11.73 -0.96 -9.79
CA PHE A 115 11.40 -0.63 -8.40
C PHE A 115 12.60 -0.92 -7.52
N LYS A 116 13.23 0.15 -7.04
CA LYS A 116 14.31 0.09 -6.05
C LYS A 116 13.83 -0.59 -4.77
N THR A 117 12.61 -0.25 -4.34
CA THR A 117 11.98 -0.84 -3.16
C THR A 117 10.48 -1.01 -3.39
N ILE A 118 9.97 -2.20 -3.06
CA ILE A 118 8.56 -2.45 -2.76
C ILE A 118 8.50 -2.99 -1.34
N TYR A 119 7.80 -2.31 -0.46
CA TYR A 119 7.75 -2.62 0.96
C TYR A 119 6.32 -2.49 1.48
N LEU A 120 5.87 -3.47 2.27
CA LEU A 120 4.55 -3.50 2.88
C LEU A 120 4.66 -4.12 4.28
N ILE A 121 4.23 -3.37 5.29
CA ILE A 121 4.03 -3.85 6.66
C ILE A 121 2.54 -3.89 6.95
N TYR A 122 2.05 -5.02 7.43
CA TYR A 122 0.64 -5.17 7.75
C TYR A 122 0.39 -6.13 8.90
N ASN A 123 -0.77 -5.98 9.54
CA ASN A 123 -1.33 -6.87 10.53
C ASN A 123 -2.63 -7.46 9.97
N ILE A 124 -2.88 -8.74 10.24
CA ILE A 124 -4.20 -9.36 10.05
C ILE A 124 -4.71 -9.78 11.42
N HIS A 125 -5.96 -9.44 11.70
CA HIS A 125 -6.67 -9.86 12.90
C HIS A 125 -7.46 -11.12 12.51
N ASN A 126 -7.09 -12.25 13.11
CA ASN A 126 -7.83 -13.50 12.97
C ASN A 126 -9.09 -13.46 13.83
#